data_AF-A0A496PNP8-F1
#
_entry.id   AF-A0A496PNP8-F1
#
_cell.length_a   1.000
_cell.length_b   1.000
_cell.length_c   1.000
_cell.angle_alpha   90.00
_cell.angle_beta   90.00
_cell.angle_gamma   90.00
#
_symmetry.space_group_name_H-M   'P 1'
#
loop_
_entity.id
_entity.type
_entity.pdbx_description
1 polymer ?
#
loop_
_entity_poly.entity_id
_entity_poly.type
_entity_poly.pdbx_seq_one_letter_code
_entity_poly.pdbx_strand_id
1 'polypeptide(L)'
;MSNEDDDKLNRLLAGKGSIAERNRIAKELDDDRLQIAAPYSPQAKEELERRRHERVVARMRSITKETGKEHEALAKEATEELTYVDPYRINELRSLSCQDFDLTKLIELCEELNTCYKHRCCFAVAMLTRAIVDHIPPVFGLSTFPQVASNYGGKSFKKSMQHLNASLRAIADSHLHSHIRRKEVLPNRTQVNFKNDLDVLLAEVVRVLK
;
A
#
# COMPACT_ATOMS: atom_id res chain seq x y z
N MET A 1 -46.14 -25.72 -3.58
CA MET A 1 -44.86 -26.32 -4.03
C MET A 1 -44.31 -27.35 -3.04
N SER A 2 -45.07 -27.88 -2.07
CA SER A 2 -44.56 -28.85 -1.06
C SER A 2 -44.64 -30.33 -1.49
N ASN A 3 -45.56 -30.69 -2.39
CA ASN A 3 -45.87 -32.10 -2.67
C ASN A 3 -44.73 -32.90 -3.31
N GLU A 4 -43.90 -32.28 -4.14
CA GLU A 4 -42.89 -33.00 -4.92
C GLU A 4 -41.67 -33.38 -4.09
N ASP A 5 -41.16 -32.44 -3.28
CA ASP A 5 -40.06 -32.72 -2.39
C ASP A 5 -40.50 -33.62 -1.21
N ASP A 6 -41.79 -33.57 -0.82
CA ASP A 6 -42.35 -34.44 0.22
C ASP A 6 -42.43 -35.89 -0.29
N ASP A 7 -42.79 -36.08 -1.56
CA ASP A 7 -42.76 -37.39 -2.22
C ASP A 7 -41.31 -37.92 -2.36
N LYS A 8 -40.36 -37.05 -2.75
CA LYS A 8 -38.93 -37.36 -2.81
C LYS A 8 -38.38 -37.78 -1.44
N LEU A 9 -38.72 -37.05 -0.38
CA LEU A 9 -38.36 -37.38 1.00
C LEU A 9 -38.94 -38.74 1.42
N ASN A 10 -40.23 -38.96 1.18
CA ASN A 10 -40.90 -40.22 1.50
C ASN A 10 -40.31 -41.42 0.74
N ARG A 11 -39.89 -41.25 -0.51
CA ARG A 11 -39.20 -42.28 -1.31
C ARG A 11 -37.83 -42.66 -0.74
N LEU A 12 -37.09 -41.67 -0.23
CA LEU A 12 -35.81 -41.87 0.45
C LEU A 12 -35.99 -42.61 1.78
N LEU A 13 -36.97 -42.18 2.59
CA LEU A 13 -37.29 -42.81 3.89
C LEU A 13 -37.77 -44.26 3.72
N ALA A 14 -38.58 -44.53 2.70
CA ALA A 14 -39.06 -45.87 2.38
C ALA A 14 -38.00 -46.78 1.74
N GLY A 15 -36.81 -46.27 1.44
CA GLY A 15 -35.75 -47.04 0.78
C GLY A 15 -36.20 -47.63 -0.56
N LYS A 16 -36.97 -46.89 -1.37
CA LYS A 16 -37.43 -47.35 -2.69
C LYS A 16 -36.43 -46.94 -3.79
N GLY A 17 -36.38 -47.71 -4.90
CA GLY A 17 -35.52 -47.43 -6.06
C GLY A 17 -34.07 -47.89 -5.91
N SER A 18 -33.27 -47.72 -6.98
CA SER A 18 -31.85 -48.11 -7.01
C SER A 18 -30.97 -47.12 -6.21
N ILE A 19 -29.75 -47.53 -5.85
CA ILE A 19 -28.78 -46.65 -5.16
C ILE A 19 -28.52 -45.36 -5.97
N ALA A 20 -28.38 -45.49 -7.29
CA ALA A 20 -28.18 -44.36 -8.19
C ALA A 20 -29.37 -43.38 -8.19
N GLU A 21 -30.59 -43.91 -8.08
CA GLU A 21 -31.81 -43.11 -7.99
C GLU A 21 -31.90 -42.36 -6.67
N ARG A 22 -31.60 -43.01 -5.54
CA ARG A 22 -31.58 -42.38 -4.21
C ARG A 22 -30.51 -41.28 -4.10
N ASN A 23 -29.36 -41.47 -4.75
CA ASN A 23 -28.31 -40.44 -4.83
C ASN A 23 -28.76 -39.22 -5.65
N ARG A 24 -29.57 -39.40 -6.70
CA ARG A 24 -30.16 -38.28 -7.45
C ARG A 24 -31.18 -37.53 -6.60
N ILE A 25 -32.10 -38.26 -5.95
CA ILE A 25 -33.13 -37.68 -5.10
C ILE A 25 -32.48 -36.89 -3.95
N ALA A 26 -31.46 -37.43 -3.28
CA ALA A 26 -30.76 -36.73 -2.20
C ALA A 26 -30.14 -35.40 -2.67
N LYS A 27 -29.58 -35.35 -3.89
CA LYS A 27 -29.01 -34.12 -4.46
C LYS A 27 -30.06 -33.05 -4.78
N GLU A 28 -31.30 -33.43 -5.01
CA GLU A 28 -32.40 -32.52 -5.35
C GLU A 28 -33.11 -31.97 -4.12
N LEU A 29 -32.99 -32.63 -2.96
CA LEU A 29 -33.60 -32.17 -1.72
C LEU A 29 -32.92 -30.89 -1.18
N ASP A 30 -33.74 -30.06 -0.53
CA ASP A 30 -33.25 -28.98 0.32
C ASP A 30 -32.57 -29.53 1.60
N ASP A 31 -31.85 -28.66 2.31
CA ASP A 31 -31.09 -29.05 3.48
C ASP A 31 -31.95 -29.48 4.66
N ASP A 32 -33.13 -28.91 4.82
CA ASP A 32 -34.04 -29.21 5.93
C ASP A 32 -34.57 -30.64 5.79
N ARG A 33 -34.96 -31.03 4.58
CA ARG A 33 -35.41 -32.38 4.25
C ARG A 33 -34.27 -33.39 4.27
N LEU A 34 -33.07 -33.00 3.81
CA LEU A 34 -31.87 -33.83 3.95
C LEU A 34 -31.57 -34.10 5.42
N GLN A 35 -31.75 -33.10 6.29
CA GLN A 35 -31.54 -33.26 7.73
C GLN A 35 -32.58 -34.17 8.38
N ILE A 36 -33.83 -34.14 7.92
CA ILE A 36 -34.88 -35.09 8.33
C ILE A 36 -34.58 -36.52 7.83
N ALA A 37 -34.06 -36.66 6.61
CA ALA A 37 -33.78 -37.97 5.99
C ALA A 37 -32.47 -38.62 6.46
N ALA A 38 -31.47 -37.83 6.89
CA ALA A 38 -30.12 -38.30 7.23
C ALA A 38 -30.05 -39.44 8.28
N PRO A 39 -30.92 -39.51 9.31
CA PRO A 39 -30.92 -40.63 10.25
C PRO A 39 -31.37 -41.96 9.61
N TYR A 40 -32.13 -41.89 8.51
CA TYR A 40 -32.83 -43.04 7.91
C TYR A 40 -32.33 -43.41 6.51
N SER A 41 -31.56 -42.54 5.85
CA SER A 41 -30.96 -42.78 4.53
C SER A 41 -29.46 -42.45 4.53
N PRO A 42 -28.60 -43.44 4.23
CA PRO A 42 -27.17 -43.20 4.04
C PRO A 42 -26.86 -42.17 2.95
N GLN A 43 -27.66 -42.15 1.88
CA GLN A 43 -27.49 -41.23 0.75
C GLN A 43 -27.80 -39.78 1.15
N ALA A 44 -28.86 -39.56 1.93
CA ALA A 44 -29.18 -38.24 2.46
C ALA A 44 -28.13 -37.77 3.46
N LYS A 45 -27.63 -38.67 4.32
CA LYS A 45 -26.55 -38.36 5.26
C LYS A 45 -25.26 -37.95 4.55
N GLU A 46 -24.84 -38.71 3.54
CA GLU A 46 -23.61 -38.43 2.77
C GLU A 46 -23.71 -37.10 2.01
N GLU A 47 -24.86 -36.81 1.38
CA GLU A 47 -25.09 -35.56 0.67
C GLU A 47 -25.15 -34.34 1.61
N LEU A 48 -25.79 -34.46 2.78
CA LEU A 48 -25.81 -33.40 3.78
C LEU A 48 -24.42 -33.08 4.32
N GLU A 49 -23.62 -34.10 4.63
CA GLU A 49 -22.23 -33.94 5.09
C GLU A 49 -21.33 -33.36 3.99
N ARG A 50 -21.52 -33.75 2.72
CA ARG A 50 -20.84 -33.15 1.57
C ARG A 50 -21.12 -31.65 1.48
N ARG A 51 -22.40 -31.24 1.55
CA ARG A 51 -22.79 -29.82 1.50
C ARG A 51 -22.25 -29.01 2.68
N ARG A 52 -22.28 -29.59 3.89
CA ARG A 52 -21.67 -28.98 5.09
C ARG A 52 -20.18 -28.78 4.90
N HIS A 53 -19.47 -29.79 4.41
CA HIS A 53 -18.04 -29.69 4.11
C HIS A 53 -17.74 -28.62 3.05
N GLU A 54 -18.52 -28.57 1.97
CA GLU A 54 -18.38 -27.54 0.92
C GLU A 54 -18.60 -26.13 1.45
N ARG A 55 -19.58 -25.92 2.33
CA ARG A 55 -19.80 -24.63 3.01
C ARG A 55 -18.64 -24.24 3.92
N VAL A 56 -18.11 -25.19 4.70
CA VAL A 56 -16.94 -24.96 5.55
C VAL A 56 -15.74 -24.59 4.70
N VAL A 57 -15.48 -25.33 3.61
CA VAL A 57 -14.37 -25.05 2.68
C VAL A 57 -14.55 -23.70 1.99
N ALA A 58 -15.76 -23.36 1.52
CA ALA A 58 -16.05 -22.06 0.92
C ALA A 58 -15.83 -20.91 1.91
N ARG A 59 -16.23 -21.08 3.17
CA ARG A 59 -16.00 -20.11 4.25
C ARG A 59 -14.52 -20.00 4.62
N MET A 60 -13.77 -21.10 4.65
CA MET A 60 -12.31 -21.06 4.86
C MET A 60 -11.60 -20.33 3.71
N ARG A 61 -12.05 -20.52 2.47
CA ARG A 61 -11.53 -19.80 1.29
C ARG A 61 -11.84 -18.30 1.34
N SER A 62 -13.02 -17.89 1.81
CA SER A 62 -13.35 -16.48 1.97
C SER A 62 -12.52 -15.84 3.09
N ILE A 63 -12.39 -16.51 4.24
CA ILE A 63 -11.56 -16.04 5.37
C ILE A 63 -10.11 -15.86 4.95
N THR A 64 -9.51 -16.85 4.27
CA THR A 64 -8.12 -16.76 3.79
C THR A 64 -7.90 -15.65 2.75
N LYS A 65 -8.90 -15.34 1.93
CA LYS A 65 -8.86 -14.22 0.97
C LYS A 65 -8.98 -12.87 1.66
N GLU A 66 -9.83 -12.77 2.68
CA GLU A 66 -10.03 -11.56 3.50
C GLU A 66 -8.76 -11.26 4.31
N THR A 67 -8.21 -12.24 5.02
CA THR A 67 -6.96 -12.07 5.77
C THR A 67 -5.78 -11.72 4.86
N GLY A 68 -5.70 -12.31 3.66
CA GLY A 68 -4.69 -11.95 2.67
C GLY A 68 -4.75 -10.47 2.25
N LYS A 69 -5.97 -9.94 2.01
CA LYS A 69 -6.17 -8.53 1.68
C LYS A 69 -5.84 -7.60 2.85
N GLU A 70 -6.18 -7.99 4.08
CA GLU A 70 -5.84 -7.22 5.28
C GLU A 70 -4.32 -7.15 5.48
N HIS A 71 -3.61 -8.26 5.31
CA HIS A 71 -2.14 -8.28 5.37
C HIS A 71 -1.50 -7.43 4.26
N GLU A 72 -2.05 -7.44 3.06
CA GLU A 72 -1.58 -6.59 1.95
C GLU A 72 -1.82 -5.10 2.24
N ALA A 73 -2.98 -4.74 2.79
CA ALA A 73 -3.28 -3.36 3.19
C ALA A 73 -2.36 -2.88 4.32
N LEU A 74 -2.16 -3.71 5.36
CA LEU A 74 -1.24 -3.41 6.47
C LEU A 74 0.22 -3.30 6.02
N ALA A 75 0.64 -4.18 5.11
CA ALA A 75 1.99 -4.12 4.53
C ALA A 75 2.16 -2.84 3.70
N LYS A 76 1.14 -2.46 2.93
CA LYS A 76 1.12 -1.22 2.15
C LYS A 76 1.21 0.01 3.03
N GLU A 77 0.39 0.09 4.07
CA GLU A 77 0.38 1.20 5.04
C GLU A 77 1.74 1.29 5.78
N ALA A 78 2.31 0.16 6.20
CA ALA A 78 3.63 0.11 6.81
C ALA A 78 4.75 0.54 5.84
N THR A 79 4.62 0.25 4.53
CA THR A 79 5.57 0.73 3.52
C THR A 79 5.43 2.23 3.27
N GLU A 80 4.22 2.78 3.22
CA GLU A 80 3.98 4.23 3.06
C GLU A 80 4.55 5.04 4.24
N GLU A 81 4.45 4.51 5.46
CA GLU A 81 5.05 5.14 6.65
C GLU A 81 6.59 5.19 6.59
N LEU A 82 7.20 4.24 5.87
CA LEU A 82 8.65 4.06 5.74
C LEU A 82 9.27 4.69 4.49
N THR A 83 8.47 5.27 3.59
CA THR A 83 8.96 6.03 2.42
C THR A 83 9.04 7.52 2.72
N TYR A 84 10.10 8.19 2.26
CA TYR A 84 10.29 9.64 2.42
C TYR A 84 9.76 10.42 1.21
N VAL A 85 10.13 9.99 0.01
CA VAL A 85 9.56 10.43 -1.27
C VAL A 85 8.59 9.36 -1.74
N ASP A 86 7.39 9.77 -2.12
CA ASP A 86 6.37 8.85 -2.63
C ASP A 86 6.87 8.13 -3.89
N PRO A 87 6.82 6.79 -3.96
CA PRO A 87 7.18 6.04 -5.16
C PRO A 87 6.45 6.48 -6.43
N TYR A 88 5.19 6.94 -6.31
CA TYR A 88 4.45 7.52 -7.42
C TYR A 88 5.18 8.73 -8.01
N ARG A 89 5.72 9.63 -7.16
CA ARG A 89 6.45 10.80 -7.61
C ARG A 89 7.76 10.44 -8.31
N ILE A 90 8.48 9.43 -7.81
CA ILE A 90 9.70 8.92 -8.46
C ILE A 90 9.38 8.35 -9.84
N ASN A 91 8.26 7.61 -9.95
CA ASN A 91 7.81 7.08 -11.23
C ASN A 91 7.35 8.17 -12.21
N GLU A 92 6.69 9.23 -11.72
CA GLU A 92 6.40 10.41 -12.54
C GLU A 92 7.68 11.00 -13.12
N LEU A 93 8.72 11.24 -12.28
CA LEU A 93 10.02 11.74 -12.74
C LEU A 93 10.67 10.82 -13.80
N ARG A 94 10.59 9.50 -13.63
CA ARG A 94 11.11 8.51 -14.60
C ARG A 94 10.39 8.53 -15.94
N SER A 95 9.10 8.85 -15.94
CA SER A 95 8.27 8.87 -17.14
C SER A 95 8.39 10.14 -17.98
N LEU A 96 9.08 11.16 -17.47
CA LEU A 96 9.33 12.39 -18.20
C LEU A 96 10.30 12.15 -19.35
N SER A 97 9.92 12.57 -20.55
CA SER A 97 10.82 12.70 -21.68
C SER A 97 11.26 14.15 -21.81
N CYS A 98 12.36 14.52 -21.15
CA CYS A 98 12.95 15.87 -21.25
C CYS A 98 14.22 15.84 -22.09
N GLN A 99 14.40 16.81 -23.00
CA GLN A 99 15.64 16.94 -23.79
C GLN A 99 16.68 17.82 -23.09
N ASP A 100 16.24 18.73 -22.22
CA ASP A 100 17.11 19.76 -21.63
C ASP A 100 17.78 19.32 -20.32
N PHE A 101 17.20 18.34 -19.62
CA PHE A 101 17.67 17.89 -18.32
C PHE A 101 17.72 16.36 -18.20
N ASP A 102 18.87 15.85 -17.75
CA ASP A 102 19.03 14.48 -17.29
C ASP A 102 18.62 14.38 -15.81
N LEU A 103 17.53 13.67 -15.54
CA LEU A 103 16.96 13.49 -14.20
C LEU A 103 17.55 12.29 -13.45
N THR A 104 18.47 11.53 -14.06
CA THR A 104 19.05 10.31 -13.47
C THR A 104 19.55 10.56 -12.05
N LYS A 105 20.33 11.63 -11.85
CA LYS A 105 20.86 11.98 -10.53
C LYS A 105 19.76 12.33 -9.52
N LEU A 106 18.72 13.06 -9.94
CA LEU A 106 17.62 13.43 -9.04
C LEU A 106 16.85 12.19 -8.58
N ILE A 107 16.57 11.28 -9.52
CA ILE A 107 15.88 10.02 -9.25
C ILE A 107 16.68 9.16 -8.26
N GLU A 108 17.98 8.97 -8.51
CA GLU A 108 18.86 8.22 -7.61
C GLU A 108 18.90 8.82 -6.20
N LEU A 109 19.02 10.15 -6.08
CA LEU A 109 18.98 10.82 -4.78
C LEU A 109 17.66 10.60 -4.03
N CYS A 110 16.51 10.57 -4.73
CA CYS A 110 15.22 10.27 -4.12
C CYS A 110 15.13 8.82 -3.61
N GLU A 111 15.69 7.86 -4.35
CA GLU A 111 15.71 6.44 -3.96
C GLU A 111 16.67 6.15 -2.80
N GLU A 112 17.85 6.78 -2.81
CA GLU A 112 18.79 6.76 -1.70
C GLU A 112 18.15 7.36 -0.44
N LEU A 113 17.46 8.49 -0.58
CA LEU A 113 16.75 9.15 0.53
C LEU A 113 15.69 8.22 1.15
N ASN A 114 14.92 7.50 0.33
CA ASN A 114 13.97 6.49 0.79
C ASN A 114 14.66 5.36 1.57
N THR A 115 15.79 4.87 1.05
CA THR A 115 16.58 3.83 1.71
C THR A 115 17.09 4.32 3.08
N CYS A 116 17.72 5.49 3.13
CA CYS A 116 18.21 6.08 4.37
C CYS A 116 17.08 6.31 5.40
N TYR A 117 15.92 6.78 4.96
CA TYR A 117 14.79 7.02 5.87
C TYR A 117 14.21 5.71 6.43
N LYS A 118 14.07 4.68 5.59
CA LYS A 118 13.66 3.33 5.99
C LYS A 118 14.58 2.76 7.07
N HIS A 119 15.89 2.92 6.90
CA HIS A 119 16.91 2.45 7.84
C HIS A 119 17.23 3.42 8.99
N ARG A 120 16.47 4.51 9.15
CA ARG A 120 16.62 5.52 10.21
C ARG A 120 18.00 6.22 10.21
N CYS A 121 18.65 6.31 9.05
CA CYS A 121 19.91 7.05 8.86
C CYS A 121 19.67 8.57 8.84
N CYS A 122 19.25 9.15 9.98
CA CYS A 122 18.71 10.52 10.03
C CYS A 122 19.71 11.60 9.59
N PHE A 123 21.01 11.44 9.86
CA PHE A 123 22.04 12.33 9.32
C PHE A 123 22.06 12.33 7.79
N ALA A 124 22.08 11.14 7.18
CA ALA A 124 22.06 10.99 5.73
C ALA A 124 20.76 11.54 5.12
N VAL A 125 19.61 11.33 5.77
CA VAL A 125 18.32 11.91 5.32
C VAL A 125 18.40 13.43 5.22
N ALA A 126 18.95 14.11 6.24
CA ALA A 126 19.11 15.57 6.21
C ALA A 126 20.06 16.01 5.09
N MET A 127 21.20 15.33 4.93
CA MET A 127 22.22 15.65 3.92
C MET A 127 21.73 15.38 2.48
N LEU A 128 21.01 14.29 2.25
CA LEU A 128 20.44 13.95 0.94
C LEU A 128 19.31 14.90 0.56
N THR A 129 18.40 15.23 1.50
CA THR A 129 17.35 16.22 1.25
C THR A 129 17.98 17.57 0.88
N ARG A 130 19.05 17.96 1.58
CA ARG A 130 19.83 19.17 1.30
C ARG A 130 20.47 19.15 -0.09
N ALA A 131 21.04 18.01 -0.49
CA ALA A 131 21.66 17.82 -1.80
C ALA A 131 20.64 17.88 -2.94
N ILE A 132 19.48 17.24 -2.79
CA ILE A 132 18.36 17.32 -3.75
C ILE A 132 18.00 18.78 -4.02
N VAL A 133 17.79 19.55 -2.95
CA VAL A 133 17.41 20.95 -3.01
C VAL A 133 18.45 21.84 -3.71
N ASP A 134 19.75 21.53 -3.60
CA ASP A 134 20.81 22.29 -4.29
C ASP A 134 20.94 21.95 -5.78
N HIS A 135 20.49 20.78 -6.22
CA HIS A 135 20.61 20.35 -7.61
C HIS A 135 19.42 20.75 -8.49
N ILE A 136 18.28 21.07 -7.88
CA ILE A 136 17.04 21.43 -8.58
C ILE A 136 17.00 22.84 -9.23
N PRO A 137 17.67 23.92 -8.74
CA PRO A 137 17.46 25.28 -9.24
C PRO A 137 17.53 25.48 -10.77
N PRO A 138 18.42 24.80 -11.53
CA PRO A 138 18.47 24.93 -12.98
C PRO A 138 17.17 24.59 -13.70
N VAL A 139 16.35 23.66 -13.16
CA VAL A 139 15.02 23.32 -13.71
C VAL A 139 14.10 24.54 -13.75
N PHE A 140 14.30 25.50 -12.84
CA PHE A 140 13.53 26.74 -12.76
C PHE A 140 14.23 27.94 -13.41
N GLY A 141 15.35 27.72 -14.12
CA GLY A 141 16.15 28.80 -14.71
C GLY A 141 16.87 29.66 -13.67
N LEU A 142 17.11 29.13 -12.46
CA LEU A 142 17.73 29.84 -11.34
C LEU A 142 19.02 29.15 -10.91
N SER A 143 19.93 29.89 -10.28
CA SER A 143 21.25 29.34 -9.92
C SER A 143 21.32 28.77 -8.51
N THR A 144 20.39 29.15 -7.63
CA THR A 144 20.43 28.73 -6.22
C THR A 144 19.02 28.49 -5.68
N PHE A 145 18.89 27.61 -4.69
CA PHE A 145 17.60 27.32 -4.10
C PHE A 145 16.96 28.51 -3.34
N PRO A 146 17.71 29.40 -2.65
CA PRO A 146 17.13 30.63 -2.10
C PRO A 146 16.46 31.51 -3.15
N GLN A 147 16.96 31.54 -4.39
CA GLN A 147 16.29 32.24 -5.49
C GLN A 147 14.99 31.54 -5.87
N VAL A 148 14.96 30.20 -5.95
CA VAL A 148 13.72 29.44 -6.20
C VAL A 148 12.68 29.78 -5.14
N ALA A 149 13.07 29.74 -3.87
CA ALA A 149 12.18 30.00 -2.74
C ALA A 149 11.61 31.43 -2.72
N SER A 150 12.34 32.41 -3.24
CA SER A 150 11.95 33.84 -3.19
C SER A 150 11.27 34.32 -4.47
N ASN A 151 11.73 33.84 -5.63
CA ASN A 151 11.41 34.44 -6.92
C ASN A 151 10.44 33.60 -7.74
N TYR A 152 10.44 32.27 -7.60
CA TYR A 152 9.64 31.37 -8.42
C TYR A 152 8.28 31.00 -7.78
N GLY A 153 7.26 30.77 -8.62
CA GLY A 153 5.96 30.23 -8.20
C GLY A 153 5.01 31.22 -7.51
N GLY A 154 3.84 30.71 -7.13
CA GLY A 154 2.80 31.47 -6.41
C GLY A 154 3.09 31.64 -4.91
N LYS A 155 2.25 32.43 -4.22
CA LYS A 155 2.40 32.74 -2.78
C LYS A 155 2.54 31.49 -1.89
N SER A 156 1.74 30.46 -2.15
CA SER A 156 1.75 29.22 -1.36
C SER A 156 3.02 28.38 -1.60
N PHE A 157 3.44 28.25 -2.87
CA PHE A 157 4.68 27.57 -3.22
C PHE A 157 5.89 28.25 -2.57
N LYS A 158 6.00 29.58 -2.69
CA LYS A 158 7.07 30.36 -2.07
C LYS A 158 7.15 30.13 -0.56
N LYS A 159 6.02 30.13 0.15
CA LYS A 159 5.99 29.86 1.60
C LYS A 159 6.55 28.48 1.95
N SER A 160 6.15 27.44 1.23
CA SER A 160 6.66 26.08 1.42
C SER A 160 8.17 26.00 1.13
N MET A 161 8.63 26.59 0.02
CA MET A 161 10.04 26.60 -0.34
C MET A 161 10.91 27.43 0.60
N GLN A 162 10.38 28.53 1.15
CA GLN A 162 11.07 29.33 2.16
C GLN A 162 11.25 28.55 3.46
N HIS A 163 10.22 27.83 3.91
CA HIS A 163 10.32 26.94 5.06
C HIS A 163 11.34 25.83 4.81
N LEU A 164 11.24 25.15 3.67
CA LEU A 164 12.19 24.12 3.24
C LEU A 164 13.62 24.68 3.22
N ASN A 165 13.85 25.83 2.58
CA ASN A 165 15.18 26.44 2.48
C ASN A 165 15.75 26.83 3.85
N ALA A 166 14.97 27.46 4.72
CA ALA A 166 15.48 27.96 5.99
C ALA A 166 15.74 26.83 6.99
N SER A 167 14.73 26.00 7.25
CA SER A 167 14.78 24.97 8.28
C SER A 167 15.71 23.82 7.90
N LEU A 168 15.62 23.31 6.65
CA LEU A 168 16.46 22.19 6.20
C LEU A 168 17.94 22.55 6.23
N ARG A 169 18.31 23.73 5.71
CA ARG A 169 19.72 24.14 5.65
C ARG A 169 20.28 24.30 7.05
N ALA A 170 19.56 24.94 7.96
CA ALA A 170 20.01 25.09 9.34
C ALA A 170 20.22 23.73 10.03
N ILE A 171 19.30 22.77 9.85
CA ILE A 171 19.41 21.43 10.44
C ILE A 171 20.53 20.62 9.81
N ALA A 172 20.61 20.56 8.48
CA ALA A 172 21.64 19.82 7.77
C ALA A 172 23.05 20.38 8.05
N ASP A 173 23.22 21.70 7.98
CA ASP A 173 24.51 22.35 8.21
C ASP A 173 24.96 22.21 9.66
N SER A 174 24.02 22.27 10.63
CA SER A 174 24.32 22.00 12.04
C SER A 174 24.93 20.61 12.20
N HIS A 175 24.31 19.59 11.59
CA HIS A 175 24.80 18.21 11.68
C HIS A 175 26.07 17.95 10.86
N LEU A 176 26.27 18.66 9.76
CA LEU A 176 27.44 18.50 8.89
C LEU A 176 28.69 19.16 9.49
N HIS A 177 28.53 20.30 10.18
CA HIS A 177 29.65 21.11 10.64
C HIS A 177 29.90 21.02 12.15
N SER A 178 28.96 20.53 12.95
CA SER A 178 29.18 20.41 14.39
C SER A 178 30.24 19.34 14.70
N HIS A 179 31.27 19.72 15.47
CA HIS A 179 32.23 18.77 16.03
C HIS A 179 31.60 17.93 17.16
N ILE A 180 32.17 16.75 17.37
CA ILE A 180 31.77 15.82 18.43
C ILE A 180 31.88 16.46 19.83
N ARG A 181 30.84 16.28 20.65
CA ARG A 181 30.73 16.82 22.01
C ARG A 181 30.75 15.72 23.06
N ARG A 182 30.93 16.11 24.33
CA ARG A 182 30.92 15.18 25.49
C ARG A 182 29.60 14.44 25.67
N LYS A 183 28.48 15.06 25.29
CA LYS A 183 27.14 14.48 25.29
C LYS A 183 26.43 14.94 24.03
N GLU A 184 25.90 13.98 23.28
CA GLU A 184 25.21 14.23 22.02
C GLU A 184 23.73 13.88 22.13
N VAL A 185 22.93 14.60 21.36
CA VAL A 185 21.54 14.23 21.08
C VAL A 185 21.45 14.03 19.57
N LEU A 186 21.22 12.79 19.15
CA LEU A 186 21.16 12.44 17.74
C LEU A 186 19.85 12.92 17.12
N PRO A 187 19.85 13.27 15.82
CA PRO A 187 18.63 13.62 15.13
C PRO A 187 17.67 12.45 15.09
N ASN A 188 16.38 12.75 15.22
CA ASN A 188 15.31 11.79 15.00
C ASN A 188 14.54 12.12 13.71
N ARG A 189 13.61 11.22 13.33
CA ARG A 189 12.79 11.39 12.12
C ARG A 189 12.02 12.69 12.11
N THR A 190 11.52 13.17 13.25
CA THR A 190 10.77 14.42 13.36
C THR A 190 11.60 15.62 12.94
N GLN A 191 12.85 15.70 13.39
CA GLN A 191 13.74 16.82 13.08
C GLN A 191 14.14 16.89 11.60
N VAL A 192 14.20 15.74 10.91
CA VAL A 192 14.62 15.67 9.51
C VAL A 192 13.44 15.48 8.55
N ASN A 193 12.20 15.59 9.02
CA ASN A 193 11.01 15.36 8.21
C ASN A 193 10.58 16.62 7.47
N PHE A 194 10.96 16.70 6.20
CA PHE A 194 10.53 17.72 5.24
C PHE A 194 9.74 17.11 4.07
N LYS A 195 9.13 15.93 4.25
CA LYS A 195 8.47 15.18 3.17
C LYS A 195 7.45 16.02 2.42
N ASN A 196 6.60 16.76 3.14
CA ASN A 196 5.53 17.56 2.55
C ASN A 196 6.07 18.66 1.62
N ASP A 197 7.04 19.45 2.10
CA ASP A 197 7.62 20.54 1.30
C ASP A 197 8.46 19.98 0.13
N LEU A 198 9.17 18.86 0.36
CA LEU A 198 9.93 18.21 -0.71
C LEU A 198 8.99 17.65 -1.80
N ASP A 199 7.86 17.06 -1.43
CA ASP A 199 6.88 16.60 -2.42
C ASP A 199 6.33 17.78 -3.24
N VAL A 200 6.00 18.90 -2.61
CA VAL A 200 5.57 20.12 -3.33
C VAL A 200 6.63 20.58 -4.33
N LEU A 201 7.91 20.54 -3.96
CA LEU A 201 9.01 20.87 -4.86
C LEU A 201 9.11 19.89 -6.04
N LEU A 202 9.09 18.59 -5.78
CA LEU A 202 9.19 17.57 -6.83
C LEU A 202 7.97 17.58 -7.76
N ALA A 203 6.78 17.92 -7.25
CA ALA A 203 5.56 18.03 -8.05
C ALA A 203 5.71 19.16 -9.07
N GLU A 204 6.29 20.26 -8.61
CA GLU A 204 6.53 21.43 -9.43
C GLU A 204 7.64 21.18 -10.47
N VAL A 205 8.68 20.42 -10.11
CA VAL A 205 9.68 19.92 -11.08
C VAL A 205 8.99 19.10 -12.18
N VAL A 206 8.14 18.14 -11.81
CA VAL A 206 7.38 17.34 -12.78
C VAL A 206 6.50 18.24 -13.65
N ARG A 207 5.81 19.24 -13.08
CA ARG A 207 4.95 20.16 -13.82
C ARG A 207 5.72 21.01 -14.83
N VAL A 208 6.93 21.46 -14.49
CA VAL A 208 7.76 22.29 -15.38
C VAL A 208 8.35 21.49 -16.54
N LEU A 209 8.58 20.20 -16.33
CA LEU A 209 9.23 19.31 -17.30
C LEU A 209 8.26 18.41 -18.10
N LYS A 210 6.97 18.40 -17.76
CA LYS A 210 5.88 17.81 -18.57
C LYS A 210 5.60 18.69 -19.80
#